data_AF-A0A7W7S0Z5-F1
#
_entry.id   AF-A0A7W7S0Z5-F1
#
_cell.length_a   1.000
_cell.length_b   1.000
_cell.length_c   1.000
_cell.angle_alpha   90.00
_cell.angle_beta   90.00
_cell.angle_gamma   90.00
#
_symmetry.space_group_name_H-M   'P 1'
#
loop_
_entity.id
_entity.type
_entity.pdbx_description
1 polymer ?
#
loop_
_entity_poly.entity_id
_entity_poly.type
_entity_poly.pdbx_seq_one_letter_code
_entity_poly.pdbx_strand_id
1 'polypeptide(L)'
;MEHTARSPWSRPGAEFFTDPADPLQRRYEALRAYLLDGVALTDAADRFGYTPAASTTVVRDFRAGHRDFFAPPPRPGPKTAPAKDAARTRIIELRWGGHSAVEISQVLATEGTPLNRTGVAEVLAEEGFERMRPRPHDQRGLPRRQVLPVAKSADFGVLPAHAETRVAGLLLAVPELVALDLPALVAAAGYPGSRWIEATSSVLSLLALKLTGIRRISHVEELAADPGPSLSDCCET
;
A
#
# COMPACT_ATOMS: atom_id res chain seq x y z
N MET A 1 -21.91 -37.33 22.27
CA MET A 1 -21.12 -38.57 22.16
C MET A 1 -21.99 -39.58 21.45
N GLU A 2 -21.98 -39.56 20.13
CA GLU A 2 -22.68 -40.56 19.32
C GLU A 2 -21.61 -41.23 18.47
N HIS A 3 -21.43 -42.52 18.74
CA HIS A 3 -20.39 -43.36 18.18
C HIS A 3 -20.52 -43.40 16.66
N THR A 4 -19.45 -43.05 15.94
CA THR A 4 -19.29 -43.28 14.50
C THR A 4 -19.72 -44.70 14.19
N ALA A 5 -20.83 -44.87 13.48
CA ALA A 5 -21.31 -46.18 13.05
C ALA A 5 -20.25 -46.80 12.14
N ARG A 6 -19.41 -47.68 12.70
CA ARG A 6 -18.49 -48.50 11.92
C ARG A 6 -19.36 -49.32 10.97
N SER A 7 -19.12 -49.16 9.67
CA SER A 7 -19.75 -50.03 8.68
C SER A 7 -19.46 -51.48 9.07
N PRO A 8 -20.47 -52.38 9.09
CA PRO A 8 -20.28 -53.78 9.47
C PRO A 8 -19.31 -54.55 8.57
N TRP A 9 -18.82 -53.92 7.50
CA TRP A 9 -17.88 -54.46 6.52
C TRP A 9 -16.46 -53.88 6.64
N SER A 10 -16.15 -53.11 7.69
CA SER A 10 -14.83 -52.49 7.87
C SER A 10 -13.74 -53.54 8.10
N ARG A 11 -12.66 -53.47 7.31
CA ARG A 11 -11.44 -54.29 7.47
C ARG A 11 -10.43 -53.57 8.39
N PRO A 12 -9.43 -54.29 8.94
CA PRO A 12 -8.32 -53.65 9.65
C PRO A 12 -7.70 -52.52 8.82
N GLY A 13 -7.42 -51.36 9.44
CA GLY A 13 -6.97 -50.14 8.76
C GLY A 13 -8.08 -49.17 8.39
N ALA A 14 -9.37 -49.55 8.52
CA ALA A 14 -10.50 -48.65 8.28
C ALA A 14 -10.54 -47.47 9.25
N GLU A 15 -9.97 -47.63 10.45
CA GLU A 15 -9.83 -46.59 11.47
C GLU A 15 -9.12 -45.34 10.94
N PHE A 16 -8.19 -45.50 10.00
CA PHE A 16 -7.51 -44.39 9.33
C PHE A 16 -8.52 -43.41 8.72
N PHE A 17 -9.56 -43.91 8.06
CA PHE A 17 -10.57 -43.09 7.37
C PHE A 17 -11.68 -42.60 8.30
N THR A 18 -12.00 -43.37 9.35
CA THR A 18 -13.10 -43.02 10.26
C THR A 18 -12.68 -42.10 11.41
N ASP A 19 -11.39 -42.08 11.75
CA ASP A 19 -10.82 -41.26 12.83
C ASP A 19 -9.45 -40.68 12.42
N PRO A 20 -9.43 -39.74 11.44
CA PRO A 20 -8.17 -39.20 10.91
C PRO A 20 -7.46 -38.28 11.92
N ALA A 21 -6.22 -38.62 12.27
CA ALA A 21 -5.38 -37.81 13.17
C ALA A 21 -4.73 -36.60 12.45
N ASP A 22 -4.30 -36.78 11.20
CA ASP A 22 -3.63 -35.76 10.40
C ASP A 22 -4.63 -34.65 9.96
N PRO A 23 -4.34 -33.35 10.20
CA PRO A 23 -5.17 -32.25 9.71
C PRO A 23 -5.46 -32.27 8.21
N LEU A 24 -4.51 -32.67 7.37
CA LEU A 24 -4.72 -32.72 5.92
C LEU A 24 -5.66 -33.87 5.53
N GLN A 25 -5.54 -34.99 6.24
CA GLN A 25 -6.44 -36.11 6.07
C GLN A 25 -7.87 -35.77 6.53
N ARG A 26 -8.02 -35.09 7.68
CA ARG A 26 -9.32 -34.55 8.14
C ARG A 26 -9.95 -33.64 7.09
N ARG A 27 -9.15 -32.76 6.47
CA ARG A 27 -9.61 -31.89 5.39
C ARG A 27 -10.11 -32.68 4.18
N TYR A 28 -9.37 -33.71 3.78
CA TYR A 28 -9.73 -34.58 2.66
C TYR A 28 -11.04 -35.32 2.94
N GLU A 29 -11.18 -35.96 4.10
CA GLU A 29 -12.39 -36.71 4.46
C GLU A 29 -13.61 -35.80 4.63
N ALA A 30 -13.44 -34.58 5.16
CA ALA A 30 -14.53 -33.60 5.22
C ALA A 30 -15.02 -33.18 3.82
N LEU A 31 -14.09 -32.95 2.88
CA LEU A 31 -14.43 -32.64 1.49
C LEU A 31 -15.11 -33.82 0.79
N ARG A 32 -14.64 -35.04 1.03
CA ARG A 32 -15.24 -36.26 0.48
C ARG A 32 -16.66 -36.46 1.00
N ALA A 33 -16.88 -36.32 2.30
CA ALA A 33 -18.20 -36.46 2.90
C ALA A 33 -19.20 -35.44 2.33
N TYR A 34 -18.76 -34.19 2.12
CA TYR A 34 -19.60 -33.14 1.55
C TYR A 34 -19.83 -33.30 0.04
N LEU A 35 -18.77 -33.51 -0.75
CA LEU A 35 -18.83 -33.47 -2.22
C LEU A 35 -19.22 -34.81 -2.86
N LEU A 36 -18.89 -35.94 -2.24
CA LEU A 36 -19.17 -37.28 -2.77
C LEU A 36 -20.34 -37.94 -2.03
N ASP A 37 -20.30 -37.94 -0.70
CA ASP A 37 -21.29 -38.68 0.11
C ASP A 37 -22.58 -37.87 0.37
N GLY A 38 -22.62 -36.59 -0.04
CA GLY A 38 -23.81 -35.74 0.02
C GLY A 38 -24.20 -35.25 1.42
N VAL A 39 -23.29 -35.34 2.40
CA VAL A 39 -23.51 -34.87 3.77
C VAL A 39 -23.56 -33.34 3.78
N ALA A 40 -24.40 -32.74 4.63
CA ALA A 40 -24.43 -31.29 4.78
C ALA A 40 -23.06 -30.75 5.25
N LEU A 41 -22.69 -29.55 4.79
CA LEU A 41 -21.36 -28.98 5.07
C LEU A 41 -21.10 -28.79 6.58
N THR A 42 -22.13 -28.44 7.35
CA THR A 42 -22.07 -28.31 8.82
C THR A 42 -21.78 -29.65 9.48
N ASP A 43 -22.48 -30.70 9.07
CA ASP A 43 -22.37 -32.02 9.67
C ASP A 43 -21.02 -32.65 9.32
N ALA A 44 -20.52 -32.43 8.10
CA ALA A 44 -19.17 -32.81 7.72
C ALA A 44 -18.10 -32.00 8.50
N ALA A 45 -18.34 -30.71 8.75
CA ALA A 45 -17.43 -29.88 9.54
C ALA A 45 -17.32 -30.41 10.99
N ASP A 46 -18.45 -30.62 11.64
CA ASP A 46 -18.52 -31.10 13.02
C ASP A 46 -17.88 -32.49 13.15
N ARG A 47 -18.15 -33.37 12.19
CA ARG A 47 -17.60 -34.75 12.16
C ARG A 47 -16.07 -34.80 12.11
N PHE A 48 -15.43 -33.87 11.40
CA PHE A 48 -13.98 -33.86 11.21
C PHE A 48 -13.26 -32.71 11.96
N GLY A 49 -13.97 -32.02 12.85
CA GLY A 49 -13.40 -31.01 13.75
C GLY A 49 -13.08 -29.66 13.10
N TYR A 50 -13.87 -29.25 12.10
CA TYR A 50 -13.80 -27.94 11.45
C TYR A 50 -14.97 -27.04 11.86
N THR A 51 -14.76 -25.73 11.79
CA THR A 51 -15.86 -24.77 11.89
C THR A 51 -16.56 -24.61 10.54
N PRO A 52 -17.85 -24.22 10.50
CA PRO A 52 -18.58 -24.01 9.23
C PRO A 52 -17.88 -23.01 8.28
N ALA A 53 -17.29 -21.95 8.85
CA ALA A 53 -16.55 -20.96 8.08
C ALA A 53 -15.27 -21.55 7.46
N ALA A 54 -14.51 -22.34 8.23
CA ALA A 54 -13.31 -23.01 7.73
C ALA A 54 -13.65 -24.01 6.61
N SER A 55 -14.73 -24.78 6.77
CA SER A 55 -15.19 -25.74 5.75
C SER A 55 -15.60 -25.05 4.44
N THR A 56 -16.21 -23.86 4.52
CA THR A 56 -16.56 -23.06 3.33
C THR A 56 -15.30 -22.63 2.55
N THR A 57 -14.26 -22.17 3.26
CA THR A 57 -12.97 -21.82 2.65
C THR A 57 -12.32 -23.03 2.00
N VAL A 58 -12.30 -24.17 2.69
CA VAL A 58 -11.73 -25.42 2.16
C VAL A 58 -12.43 -25.87 0.87
N VAL A 59 -13.76 -25.79 0.80
CA VAL A 59 -14.53 -26.09 -0.42
C VAL A 59 -14.19 -25.12 -1.55
N ARG A 60 -14.08 -23.83 -1.24
CA ARG A 60 -13.70 -22.80 -2.22
C ARG A 60 -12.31 -23.08 -2.81
N ASP A 61 -11.32 -23.34 -1.95
CA ASP A 61 -9.94 -23.58 -2.37
C ASP A 61 -9.81 -24.86 -3.19
N PHE A 62 -10.55 -25.92 -2.81
CA PHE A 62 -10.61 -27.16 -3.58
C PHE A 62 -11.17 -26.92 -5.00
N ARG A 63 -12.26 -26.13 -5.12
CA ARG A 63 -12.84 -25.75 -6.41
C ARG A 63 -11.91 -24.86 -7.24
N ALA A 64 -11.05 -24.08 -6.59
CA ALA A 64 -10.00 -23.29 -7.23
C ALA A 64 -8.78 -24.11 -7.68
N GLY A 65 -8.74 -25.41 -7.36
CA GLY A 65 -7.70 -26.35 -7.83
C GLY A 65 -6.64 -26.71 -6.79
N HIS A 66 -6.75 -26.27 -5.53
CA HIS A 66 -5.84 -26.68 -4.47
C HIS A 66 -6.13 -28.12 -4.03
N ARG A 67 -5.28 -29.07 -4.42
CA ARG A 67 -5.47 -30.53 -4.21
C ARG A 67 -4.33 -31.23 -3.47
N ASP A 68 -3.43 -30.47 -2.85
CA ASP A 68 -2.26 -30.98 -2.14
C ASP A 68 -2.64 -31.47 -0.74
N PHE A 69 -3.34 -32.60 -0.65
CA PHE A 69 -3.77 -33.20 0.63
C PHE A 69 -2.71 -34.10 1.26
N PHE A 70 -1.90 -34.77 0.44
CA PHE A 70 -0.90 -35.74 0.93
C PHE A 70 0.51 -35.40 0.45
N ALA A 71 0.71 -34.17 -0.03
CA ALA A 71 2.03 -33.66 -0.30
C ALA A 71 2.78 -33.45 1.02
N PRO A 72 4.10 -33.72 1.07
CA PRO A 72 4.89 -33.35 2.22
C PRO A 72 4.70 -31.85 2.48
N PRO A 73 4.51 -31.42 3.75
CA PRO A 73 4.38 -30.01 4.05
C PRO A 73 5.59 -29.27 3.48
N PRO A 74 5.40 -28.06 2.92
CA PRO A 74 6.52 -27.26 2.45
C PRO A 74 7.55 -27.19 3.57
N ARG A 75 8.80 -27.58 3.26
CA ARG A 75 9.88 -27.55 4.25
C ARG A 75 9.90 -26.14 4.83
N PRO A 76 9.84 -25.98 6.17
CA PRO A 76 10.02 -24.67 6.78
C PRO A 76 11.26 -24.03 6.18
N GLY A 77 11.13 -22.78 5.75
CA GLY A 77 12.29 -22.03 5.26
C GLY A 77 13.43 -22.06 6.29
N PRO A 78 14.67 -21.79 5.87
CA PRO A 78 15.81 -21.73 6.79
C PRO A 78 15.46 -20.94 8.05
N LYS A 79 15.53 -21.58 9.23
CA LYS A 79 15.24 -20.94 10.53
C LYS A 79 16.33 -19.94 10.93
N THR A 80 17.49 -20.01 10.30
CA THR A 80 18.58 -19.08 10.44
C THR A 80 18.58 -18.13 9.26
N ALA A 81 18.70 -16.84 9.53
CA ALA A 81 18.80 -15.80 8.53
C ALA A 81 20.28 -15.38 8.43
N PRO A 82 21.12 -16.09 7.67
CA PRO A 82 22.58 -15.85 7.64
C PRO A 82 22.93 -14.40 7.27
N ALA A 83 22.09 -13.72 6.49
CA ALA A 83 22.25 -12.30 6.19
C ALA A 83 22.01 -11.38 7.39
N LYS A 84 21.07 -11.73 8.29
CA LYS A 84 20.86 -10.98 9.54
C LYS A 84 22.02 -11.20 10.51
N ASP A 85 22.48 -12.44 10.61
CA ASP A 85 23.58 -12.80 11.52
C ASP A 85 24.91 -12.14 11.10
N ALA A 86 25.19 -12.10 9.79
CA ALA A 86 26.37 -11.40 9.25
C ALA A 86 26.33 -9.88 9.45
N ALA A 87 25.14 -9.26 9.36
CA ALA A 87 24.97 -7.82 9.50
C ALA A 87 24.76 -7.36 10.96
N ARG A 88 24.51 -8.28 11.91
CA ARG A 88 24.10 -7.97 13.30
C ARG A 88 25.07 -7.04 14.01
N THR A 89 26.36 -7.38 14.03
CA THR A 89 27.41 -6.56 14.64
C THR A 89 27.44 -5.15 14.04
N ARG A 90 27.36 -5.06 12.71
CA ARG A 90 27.40 -3.79 11.99
C ARG A 90 26.17 -2.91 12.25
N ILE A 91 25.00 -3.53 12.36
CA ILE A 91 23.74 -2.85 12.70
C ILE A 91 23.84 -2.21 14.10
N ILE A 92 24.41 -2.92 15.07
CA ILE A 92 24.60 -2.44 16.45
C ILE A 92 25.59 -1.26 16.48
N GLU A 93 26.72 -1.37 15.79
CA GLU A 93 27.71 -0.28 15.68
C GLU A 93 27.08 0.99 15.09
N LEU A 94 26.38 0.87 13.96
CA LEU A 94 25.71 2.00 13.33
C LEU A 94 24.59 2.56 14.21
N ARG A 95 23.93 1.72 15.00
CA ARG A 95 22.91 2.15 15.95
C ARG A 95 23.51 3.01 17.07
N TRP A 96 24.65 2.62 17.61
CA TRP A 96 25.40 3.45 18.58
C TRP A 96 25.91 4.75 17.95
N GLY A 97 26.21 4.74 16.64
CA GLY A 97 26.50 5.95 15.86
C GLY A 97 25.31 6.89 15.63
N GLY A 98 24.12 6.57 16.14
CA GLY A 98 22.92 7.42 16.00
C GLY A 98 22.19 7.29 14.66
N HIS A 99 22.53 6.27 13.86
CA HIS A 99 21.84 6.01 12.59
C HIS A 99 20.44 5.43 12.81
N SER A 100 19.52 5.85 11.96
CA SER A 100 18.16 5.30 11.88
C SER A 100 18.14 3.97 11.12
N ALA A 101 17.10 3.15 11.29
CA ALA A 101 16.96 1.89 10.56
C ALA A 101 16.97 2.05 9.03
N VAL A 102 16.58 3.23 8.52
CA VAL A 102 16.65 3.56 7.09
C VAL A 102 18.09 3.82 6.66
N GLU A 103 18.82 4.65 7.41
CA GLU A 103 20.23 4.95 7.13
C GLU A 103 21.11 3.70 7.27
N ILE A 104 20.85 2.87 8.28
CA ILE A 104 21.55 1.58 8.45
C ILE A 104 21.32 0.69 7.23
N SER A 105 20.07 0.58 6.75
CA SER A 105 19.76 -0.20 5.54
C SER A 105 20.49 0.34 4.29
N GLN A 106 20.63 1.66 4.16
CA GLN A 106 21.38 2.28 3.07
C GLN A 106 22.88 2.00 3.17
N VAL A 107 23.47 2.14 4.35
CA VAL A 107 24.90 1.85 4.60
C VAL A 107 25.20 0.39 4.32
N LEU A 108 24.37 -0.54 4.82
CA LEU A 108 24.52 -1.97 4.55
C LEU A 108 24.41 -2.32 3.05
N ALA A 109 23.56 -1.61 2.31
CA ALA A 109 23.47 -1.78 0.86
C ALA A 109 24.76 -1.34 0.15
N THR A 110 25.42 -0.28 0.63
CA THR A 110 26.73 0.16 0.09
C THR A 110 27.89 -0.75 0.50
N GLU A 111 27.82 -1.39 1.67
CA GLU A 111 28.86 -2.26 2.21
C GLU A 111 28.78 -3.72 1.71
N GLY A 112 27.82 -4.03 0.82
CA GLY A 112 27.69 -5.35 0.18
C GLY A 112 26.94 -6.40 1.01
N THR A 113 26.32 -6.02 2.13
CA THR A 113 25.46 -6.88 2.96
C THR A 113 24.04 -6.32 3.03
N PRO A 114 23.33 -6.18 1.89
CA PRO A 114 22.06 -5.47 1.85
C PRO A 114 21.01 -6.15 2.72
N LEU A 115 20.50 -5.40 3.71
CA LEU A 115 19.37 -5.82 4.54
C LEU A 115 18.25 -4.78 4.43
N ASN A 116 17.01 -5.25 4.27
CA ASN A 116 15.87 -4.33 4.19
C ASN A 116 15.63 -3.61 5.53
N ARG A 117 14.96 -2.45 5.47
CA ARG A 117 14.62 -1.64 6.66
C ARG A 117 13.92 -2.42 7.77
N THR A 118 12.97 -3.28 7.44
CA THR A 118 12.24 -4.15 8.38
C THR A 118 13.16 -5.17 9.02
N GLY A 119 14.05 -5.82 8.26
CA GLY A 119 15.03 -6.77 8.77
C GLY A 119 16.03 -6.11 9.72
N VAL A 120 16.46 -4.88 9.42
CA VAL A 120 17.27 -4.07 10.36
C VAL A 120 16.49 -3.76 11.64
N ALA A 121 15.21 -3.36 11.51
CA ALA A 121 14.38 -3.04 12.67
C ALA A 121 14.11 -4.25 13.58
N GLU A 122 13.95 -5.45 13.00
CA GLU A 122 13.81 -6.70 13.73
C GLU A 122 15.08 -7.03 14.52
N VAL A 123 16.26 -6.94 13.90
CA VAL A 123 17.54 -7.16 14.59
C VAL A 123 17.71 -6.16 15.73
N LEU A 124 17.38 -4.88 15.51
CA LEU A 124 17.45 -3.87 16.57
C LEU A 124 16.48 -4.15 17.73
N ALA A 125 15.29 -4.67 17.44
CA ALA A 125 14.31 -5.04 18.46
C ALA A 125 14.75 -6.27 19.28
N GLU A 126 15.35 -7.27 18.61
CA GLU A 126 15.95 -8.44 19.28
C GLU A 126 17.08 -8.04 20.23
N GLU A 127 17.91 -7.06 19.84
CA GLU A 127 19.00 -6.51 20.67
C GLU A 127 18.54 -5.51 21.73
N GLY A 128 17.23 -5.25 21.84
CA GLY A 128 16.66 -4.38 22.87
C GLY A 128 16.76 -2.87 22.59
N PHE A 129 17.09 -2.46 21.36
CA PHE A 129 17.05 -1.04 21.00
C PHE A 129 15.61 -0.56 20.82
N GLU A 130 15.24 0.48 21.57
CA GLU A 130 13.95 1.13 21.36
C GLU A 130 13.86 1.82 19.99
N ARG A 131 12.61 1.98 19.53
CA ARG A 131 12.32 2.76 18.33
C ARG A 131 12.78 4.20 18.53
N MET A 132 13.64 4.67 17.62
CA MET A 132 14.13 6.05 17.65
C MET A 132 12.95 7.03 17.54
N ARG A 133 12.95 8.06 18.39
CA ARG A 133 12.01 9.17 18.23
C ARG A 133 12.22 9.84 16.86
N PRO A 134 11.15 10.32 16.22
CA PRO A 134 11.29 11.06 14.97
C PRO A 134 12.27 12.22 15.15
N ARG A 135 13.24 12.37 14.23
CA ARG A 135 14.16 13.51 14.28
C ARG A 135 13.36 14.83 14.18
N PRO A 136 13.86 15.93 14.78
CA PRO A 136 13.37 17.28 14.51
C PRO A 136 13.24 17.56 13.00
N HIS A 137 12.28 18.40 12.60
CA HIS A 137 11.89 18.56 11.19
C HIS A 137 13.02 19.13 10.31
N ASP A 138 13.91 19.93 10.90
CA ASP A 138 15.14 20.49 10.35
C ASP A 138 16.22 19.43 10.06
N GLN A 139 16.23 18.33 10.83
CA GLN A 139 17.20 17.24 10.73
C GLN A 139 16.68 16.01 9.95
N ARG A 140 15.47 16.07 9.41
CA ARG A 140 14.93 15.03 8.52
C ARG A 140 15.49 15.26 7.11
N GLY A 141 16.48 14.49 6.71
CA GLY A 141 17.02 14.46 5.33
C GLY A 141 16.08 13.85 4.28
N LEU A 142 14.77 13.79 4.57
CA LEU A 142 13.76 13.45 3.56
C LEU A 142 13.64 14.62 2.57
N PRO A 143 13.22 14.40 1.30
CA PRO A 143 12.94 15.50 0.39
C PRO A 143 11.98 16.46 1.09
N ARG A 144 12.46 17.68 1.35
CA ARG A 144 11.61 18.72 1.92
C ARG A 144 10.46 18.92 0.95
N ARG A 145 9.23 18.97 1.47
CA ARG A 145 8.11 19.53 0.71
C ARG A 145 8.59 20.88 0.20
N GLN A 146 8.58 21.09 -1.12
CA GLN A 146 9.01 22.36 -1.69
C GLN A 146 8.19 23.45 -1.01
N VAL A 147 8.88 24.44 -0.43
CA VAL A 147 8.20 25.60 0.15
C VAL A 147 7.78 26.44 -1.03
N LEU A 148 6.55 26.22 -1.49
CA LEU A 148 5.95 27.04 -2.53
C LEU A 148 5.54 28.40 -1.93
N PRO A 149 5.62 29.49 -2.72
CA PRO A 149 5.09 30.78 -2.30
C PRO A 149 3.59 30.66 -1.98
N VAL A 150 3.12 31.52 -1.07
CA VAL A 150 1.69 31.62 -0.76
C VAL A 150 0.96 32.16 -1.97
N ALA A 151 -0.17 31.52 -2.31
CA ALA A 151 -1.00 31.91 -3.44
C ALA A 151 -1.49 33.37 -3.34
N LYS A 152 -1.29 34.14 -4.41
CA LYS A 152 -1.68 35.55 -4.56
C LYS A 152 -2.36 35.78 -5.91
N SER A 153 -2.89 36.98 -6.11
CA SER A 153 -3.37 37.41 -7.43
C SER A 153 -2.20 37.52 -8.42
N ALA A 154 -2.44 37.05 -9.64
CA ALA A 154 -1.48 37.12 -10.74
C ALA A 154 -1.13 38.59 -11.06
N ASP A 155 0.17 38.91 -11.14
CA ASP A 155 0.64 40.16 -11.74
C ASP A 155 1.10 39.89 -13.17
N PHE A 156 0.24 40.21 -14.14
CA PHE A 156 0.52 40.03 -15.56
C PHE A 156 1.65 40.96 -16.08
N GLY A 157 2.03 41.99 -15.33
CA GLY A 157 3.12 42.91 -15.69
C GLY A 157 4.52 42.37 -15.41
N VAL A 158 4.64 41.30 -14.62
CA VAL A 158 5.93 40.71 -14.17
C VAL A 158 6.16 39.33 -14.79
N LEU A 159 5.43 38.99 -15.85
CA LEU A 159 5.56 37.69 -16.50
C LEU A 159 6.89 37.56 -17.26
N PRO A 160 7.59 36.41 -17.15
CA PRO A 160 8.79 36.17 -17.93
C PRO A 160 8.46 36.12 -19.42
N ALA A 161 9.36 36.63 -20.26
CA ALA A 161 9.18 36.58 -21.71
C ALA A 161 9.10 35.14 -22.26
N HIS A 162 9.72 34.19 -21.54
CA HIS A 162 9.70 32.76 -21.86
C HIS A 162 9.60 31.94 -20.57
N ALA A 163 8.78 30.89 -20.59
CA ALA A 163 8.69 29.91 -19.51
C ALA A 163 8.56 28.50 -20.09
N GLU A 164 9.32 27.55 -19.55
CA GLU A 164 9.16 26.14 -19.87
C GLU A 164 8.07 25.53 -18.99
N THR A 165 7.02 24.98 -19.57
CA THR A 165 5.92 24.36 -18.84
C THR A 165 5.54 23.02 -19.45
N ARG A 166 5.21 22.05 -18.60
CA ARG A 166 4.73 20.72 -19.02
C ARG A 166 3.26 20.73 -19.45
N VAL A 167 2.55 21.83 -19.22
CA VAL A 167 1.11 21.95 -19.44
C VAL A 167 0.75 23.14 -20.36
N ALA A 168 1.65 23.50 -21.28
CA ALA A 168 1.42 24.53 -22.30
C ALA A 168 0.10 24.35 -23.08
N GLY A 169 -0.37 23.10 -23.23
CA GLY A 169 -1.63 22.77 -23.88
C GLY A 169 -2.87 23.42 -23.23
N LEU A 170 -2.80 23.84 -21.95
CA LEU A 170 -3.86 24.61 -21.30
C LEU A 170 -4.14 25.94 -22.02
N LEU A 171 -3.13 26.54 -22.66
CA LEU A 171 -3.28 27.80 -23.38
C LEU A 171 -4.19 27.67 -24.61
N LEU A 172 -4.37 26.44 -25.14
CA LEU A 172 -5.29 26.18 -26.24
C LEU A 172 -6.76 26.39 -25.83
N ALA A 173 -7.08 26.32 -24.54
CA ALA A 173 -8.43 26.59 -24.02
C ALA A 173 -8.73 28.09 -23.86
N VAL A 174 -7.71 28.96 -23.90
CA VAL A 174 -7.88 30.41 -23.64
C VAL A 174 -8.87 31.08 -24.60
N PRO A 175 -8.83 30.85 -25.92
CA PRO A 175 -9.79 31.47 -26.84
C PRO A 175 -11.25 31.09 -26.52
N GLU A 176 -11.49 29.84 -26.14
CA GLU A 176 -12.81 29.36 -25.75
C GLU A 176 -13.26 29.96 -24.41
N LEU A 177 -12.36 30.08 -23.44
CA LEU A 177 -12.65 30.70 -22.14
C LEU A 177 -12.98 32.19 -22.27
N VAL A 178 -12.33 32.89 -23.20
CA VAL A 178 -12.63 34.29 -23.53
C VAL A 178 -13.97 34.40 -24.25
N ALA A 179 -14.25 33.55 -25.24
CA ALA A 179 -15.52 33.55 -25.97
C ALA A 179 -16.71 33.21 -25.06
N LEU A 180 -16.49 32.42 -24.01
CA LEU A 180 -17.48 32.04 -23.02
C LEU A 180 -17.77 33.16 -21.99
N ASP A 181 -16.91 34.18 -21.91
CA ASP A 181 -16.91 35.19 -20.83
C ASP A 181 -16.97 34.54 -19.44
N LEU A 182 -15.99 33.66 -19.18
CA LEU A 182 -15.89 32.95 -17.91
C LEU A 182 -15.97 33.89 -16.69
N PRO A 183 -15.33 35.07 -16.64
CA PRO A 183 -15.46 35.98 -15.51
C PRO A 183 -16.91 36.39 -15.23
N ALA A 184 -17.69 36.73 -16.26
CA ALA A 184 -19.11 37.07 -16.09
C ALA A 184 -19.93 35.89 -15.56
N LEU A 185 -19.65 34.67 -16.02
CA LEU A 185 -20.30 33.46 -15.52
C LEU A 185 -19.97 33.19 -14.05
N VAL A 186 -18.70 33.34 -13.65
CA VAL A 186 -18.27 33.15 -12.25
C VAL A 186 -18.95 34.18 -11.34
N ALA A 187 -19.06 35.43 -11.79
CA ALA A 187 -19.76 36.48 -11.07
C ALA A 187 -21.26 36.20 -10.95
N ALA A 188 -21.92 35.81 -12.05
CA ALA A 188 -23.35 35.49 -12.08
C ALA A 188 -23.71 34.29 -11.20
N ALA A 189 -22.82 33.30 -11.11
CA ALA A 189 -22.99 32.12 -10.26
C ALA A 189 -22.66 32.38 -8.78
N GLY A 190 -22.11 33.54 -8.42
CA GLY A 190 -21.82 33.92 -7.04
C GLY A 190 -20.71 33.09 -6.39
N TYR A 191 -19.69 32.68 -7.14
CA TYR A 191 -18.57 31.92 -6.57
C TYR A 191 -17.81 32.74 -5.53
N PRO A 192 -17.40 32.11 -4.40
CA PRO A 192 -16.67 32.82 -3.35
C PRO A 192 -15.25 33.15 -3.79
N GLY A 193 -14.86 34.41 -3.61
CA GLY A 193 -13.46 34.85 -3.64
C GLY A 193 -12.90 35.01 -2.22
N SER A 194 -11.57 34.99 -2.10
CA SER A 194 -10.87 35.33 -0.85
C SER A 194 -10.10 36.64 -1.02
N ARG A 195 -9.58 37.19 0.09
CA ARG A 195 -8.74 38.40 0.06
C ARG A 195 -7.49 38.24 -0.82
N TRP A 196 -7.01 37.02 -1.00
CA TRP A 196 -5.74 36.72 -1.67
C TRP A 196 -5.92 36.04 -3.04
N ILE A 197 -7.09 35.45 -3.30
CA ILE A 197 -7.39 34.67 -4.50
C ILE A 197 -8.78 35.04 -4.98
N GLU A 198 -8.87 35.59 -6.19
CA GLU A 198 -10.12 35.94 -6.84
C GLU A 198 -10.94 34.70 -7.22
N ALA A 199 -12.26 34.84 -7.27
CA ALA A 199 -13.18 33.74 -7.59
C ALA A 199 -12.86 33.12 -8.96
N THR A 200 -12.57 33.95 -9.97
CA THR A 200 -12.21 33.51 -11.32
C THR A 200 -10.92 32.69 -11.32
N SER A 201 -9.89 33.15 -10.62
CA SER A 201 -8.63 32.42 -10.47
C SER A 201 -8.82 31.08 -9.78
N SER A 202 -9.70 31.01 -8.77
CA SER A 202 -10.04 29.75 -8.09
C SER A 202 -10.70 28.75 -9.06
N VAL A 203 -11.67 29.20 -9.87
CA VAL A 203 -12.34 28.36 -10.87
C VAL A 203 -11.37 27.91 -11.96
N LEU A 204 -10.50 28.80 -12.44
CA LEU A 204 -9.47 28.47 -13.42
C LEU A 204 -8.48 27.43 -12.91
N SER A 205 -8.06 27.50 -11.63
CA SER A 205 -7.18 26.48 -11.04
C SER A 205 -7.85 25.10 -10.97
N LEU A 206 -9.13 25.05 -10.63
CA LEU A 206 -9.90 23.79 -10.65
C LEU A 206 -10.05 23.24 -12.08
N LEU A 207 -10.30 24.12 -13.04
CA LEU A 207 -10.39 23.75 -14.45
C LEU A 207 -9.05 23.24 -14.99
N ALA A 208 -7.94 23.92 -14.68
CA ALA A 208 -6.59 23.48 -15.04
C ALA A 208 -6.28 22.09 -14.46
N LEU A 209 -6.65 21.82 -13.21
CA LEU A 209 -6.47 20.50 -12.61
C LEU A 209 -7.31 19.42 -13.30
N LYS A 210 -8.50 19.77 -13.80
CA LYS A 210 -9.34 18.85 -14.58
C LYS A 210 -8.79 18.59 -15.97
N LEU A 211 -8.37 19.62 -16.68
CA LEU A 211 -7.84 19.52 -18.03
C LEU A 211 -6.48 18.80 -18.09
N THR A 212 -5.68 18.89 -17.03
CA THR A 212 -4.38 18.18 -16.92
C THR A 212 -4.51 16.70 -16.54
N GLY A 213 -5.69 16.23 -16.14
CA GLY A 213 -5.96 14.81 -15.92
C GLY A 213 -5.19 14.16 -14.76
N ILE A 214 -4.72 14.95 -13.78
CA ILE A 214 -3.92 14.46 -12.65
C ILE A 214 -4.80 13.56 -11.75
N ARG A 215 -4.54 12.24 -11.77
CA ARG A 215 -5.38 11.23 -11.10
C ARG A 215 -5.18 11.13 -9.59
N ARG A 216 -4.15 11.75 -9.00
CA ARG A 216 -3.78 11.59 -7.59
C ARG A 216 -3.48 12.93 -6.93
N ILE A 217 -4.11 13.18 -5.78
CA ILE A 217 -3.97 14.40 -4.96
C ILE A 217 -2.51 14.65 -4.53
N SER A 218 -1.68 13.61 -4.44
CA SER A 218 -0.26 13.70 -4.07
C SER A 218 0.65 14.34 -5.12
N HIS A 219 0.21 14.48 -6.38
CA HIS A 219 1.01 15.10 -7.46
C HIS A 219 0.55 16.50 -7.83
N VAL A 220 -0.38 17.09 -7.07
CA VAL A 220 -0.84 18.47 -7.29
C VAL A 220 0.30 19.46 -7.06
N GLU A 221 1.28 19.13 -6.21
CA GLU A 221 2.44 19.98 -5.92
C GLU A 221 3.36 20.16 -7.12
N GLU A 222 3.52 19.13 -7.96
CA GLU A 222 4.31 19.26 -9.20
C GLU A 222 3.63 20.19 -10.21
N LEU A 223 2.29 20.22 -10.22
CA LEU A 223 1.53 21.18 -11.03
C LEU A 223 1.62 22.58 -10.43
N ALA A 224 1.51 22.72 -9.10
CA ALA A 224 1.61 24.02 -8.42
C ALA A 224 3.01 24.65 -8.54
N ALA A 225 4.05 23.84 -8.73
CA ALA A 225 5.41 24.28 -8.97
C ALA A 225 5.72 24.58 -10.45
N ASP A 226 4.85 24.19 -11.39
CA ASP A 226 5.05 24.42 -12.82
C ASP A 226 4.68 25.87 -13.18
N PRO A 227 5.51 26.61 -13.92
CA PRO A 227 5.30 28.03 -14.21
C PRO A 227 4.10 28.30 -15.15
N GLY A 228 3.56 27.28 -15.83
CA GLY A 228 2.39 27.43 -16.70
C GLY A 228 1.07 27.65 -15.95
N PRO A 229 0.66 26.75 -15.04
CA PRO A 229 -0.53 26.93 -14.22
C PRO A 229 -0.28 27.89 -13.04
N SER A 230 0.97 28.06 -12.60
CA SER A 230 1.35 29.00 -11.54
C SER A 230 1.63 30.42 -12.02
N LEU A 231 1.14 30.82 -13.21
CA LEU A 231 1.14 32.23 -13.65
C LEU A 231 0.36 33.15 -12.70
N SER A 232 -0.28 32.61 -11.65
CA SER A 232 -0.80 33.35 -10.49
C SER A 232 0.19 33.60 -9.36
N ASP A 233 1.34 32.94 -9.34
CA ASP A 233 2.30 32.94 -8.22
C ASP A 233 3.74 33.01 -8.71
N CYS A 234 4.20 34.21 -9.03
CA CYS A 234 5.62 34.49 -9.20
C CYS A 234 6.06 35.51 -8.14
N CYS A 235 6.77 35.02 -7.13
CA CYS A 235 7.71 35.84 -6.37
C CYS A 235 8.97 35.00 -6.19
N GLU A 236 9.95 35.20 -7.07
CA GLU A 236 11.34 34.86 -6.79
C GLU A 236 11.85 35.76 -5.67
N THR A 237 12.06 35.17 -4.50
CA THR A 237 13.26 35.23 -3.63
C THR A 237 12.99 34.42 -2.37
#